data_AF-A0A7X7I700-F1
#
_entry.id   AF-A0A7X7I700-F1
#
_cell.length_a   1.000
_cell.length_b   1.000
_cell.length_c   1.000
_cell.angle_alpha   90.00
_cell.angle_beta   90.00
_cell.angle_gamma   90.00
#
_symmetry.space_group_name_H-M   'P 1'
#
loop_
_entity.id
_entity.type
_entity.pdbx_description
1 polymer ?
#
loop_
_entity_poly.entity_id
_entity_poly.type
_entity_poly.pdbx_seq_one_letter_code
_entity_poly.pdbx_strand_id
1 'polypeptide(L)'
;MIIFKNALINLLGLSGESSDSMTYNKLTLSFTGYLSNFESEFLNDYYIKSLNPFRFALILAIFFYCGFALLDASTVPELKEIFWLIRFAVVLPVLLSVLAFTYFKSFRKYMQLSIAGVMFITGFGIIVMIILGARVSHYSYYAGLILIFIFGYTFAKARFIYASLAGWLIVIAYEISAIWISHTPITIL
;
A
#
# COMPACT_ATOMS: atom_id res chain seq x y z
N MET A 1 -25.52 32.11 34.47
CA MET A 1 -25.01 30.87 33.84
C MET A 1 -23.66 31.03 33.14
N ILE A 2 -23.29 32.22 32.64
CA ILE A 2 -22.02 32.46 31.92
C ILE A 2 -20.81 32.60 32.87
N ILE A 3 -21.00 33.19 34.05
CA ILE A 3 -19.93 33.43 35.03
C ILE A 3 -19.36 32.11 35.59
N PHE A 4 -20.21 31.11 35.82
CA PHE A 4 -19.80 29.80 36.35
C PHE A 4 -18.99 28.97 35.34
N LYS A 5 -19.26 29.13 34.03
CA LYS A 5 -18.54 28.43 32.96
C LYS A 5 -17.10 28.96 32.83
N ASN A 6 -16.92 30.28 32.93
CA ASN A 6 -15.60 30.90 32.87
C ASN A 6 -14.77 30.64 34.12
N ALA A 7 -15.40 30.54 35.29
CA ALA A 7 -14.71 30.15 36.53
C ALA A 7 -14.20 28.70 36.48
N LEU A 8 -14.96 27.78 35.88
CA LEU A 8 -14.59 26.37 35.76
C LEU A 8 -13.45 26.12 34.75
N ILE A 9 -13.40 26.92 33.68
CA ILE A 9 -12.30 26.90 32.69
C ILE A 9 -10.99 27.39 33.32
N ASN A 10 -11.03 28.47 34.11
CA ASN A 10 -9.86 28.98 34.83
C ASN A 10 -9.39 28.05 35.97
N LEU A 11 -10.33 27.37 36.66
CA LEU A 11 -10.01 26.44 37.76
C LEU A 11 -9.20 25.22 37.28
N LEU A 12 -9.41 24.79 36.04
CA LEU A 12 -8.74 23.63 35.45
C LEU A 12 -7.36 23.94 34.84
N GLY A 13 -6.90 25.20 34.86
CA GLY A 13 -5.65 25.59 34.22
C GLY A 13 -5.63 25.36 32.70
N LEU A 14 -6.79 25.09 32.10
CA LEU A 14 -6.96 24.99 30.67
C LEU A 14 -6.98 26.41 30.14
N SER A 15 -5.79 26.99 29.97
CA SER A 15 -5.62 28.12 29.07
C SER A 15 -6.32 27.73 27.78
N GLY A 16 -7.33 28.51 27.41
CA GLY A 16 -7.85 28.47 26.06
C GLY A 16 -6.73 28.99 25.18
N GLU A 17 -5.70 28.18 24.92
CA GLU A 17 -4.93 28.34 23.71
C GLU A 17 -5.98 28.36 22.62
N SER A 18 -6.06 29.48 21.91
CA SER A 18 -6.59 29.49 20.56
C SER A 18 -5.84 28.38 19.84
N SER A 19 -6.46 27.20 19.79
CA SER A 19 -6.16 26.18 18.80
C SER A 19 -6.37 26.88 17.48
N ASP A 20 -5.36 27.60 17.02
CA ASP A 20 -5.23 28.06 15.66
C ASP A 20 -5.32 26.76 14.86
N SER A 21 -6.52 26.52 14.36
CA SER A 21 -6.93 25.23 13.83
C SER A 21 -5.87 24.74 12.87
N MET A 22 -5.29 23.56 13.12
CA MET A 22 -4.21 23.01 12.31
C MET A 22 -4.55 23.17 10.82
N THR A 23 -3.78 23.99 10.11
CA THR A 23 -4.04 24.30 8.70
C THR A 23 -3.25 23.36 7.81
N TYR A 24 -3.96 22.57 7.00
CA TYR A 24 -3.36 21.63 6.06
C TYR A 24 -4.13 21.58 4.75
N ASN A 25 -3.46 21.16 3.69
CA ASN A 25 -4.10 20.92 2.41
C ASN A 25 -4.91 19.62 2.46
N LYS A 26 -6.21 19.67 2.16
CA LYS A 26 -7.12 18.51 2.27
C LYS A 26 -6.81 17.37 1.31
N LEU A 27 -6.10 17.63 0.20
CA LEU A 27 -5.76 16.65 -0.82
C LEU A 27 -4.41 15.98 -0.56
N THR A 28 -3.38 16.79 -0.28
CA THR A 28 -2.02 16.30 -0.04
C THR A 28 -1.76 15.93 1.42
N LEU A 29 -2.60 16.41 2.32
CA LEU A 29 -2.42 16.38 3.78
C LEU A 29 -1.12 17.06 4.24
N SER A 30 -0.54 17.94 3.41
CA SER A 30 0.66 18.70 3.77
C SER A 30 0.31 19.90 4.65
N PHE A 31 1.18 20.25 5.58
CA PHE A 31 1.01 21.44 6.41
C PHE A 31 1.02 22.72 5.57
N THR A 32 0.19 23.68 5.95
CA THR A 32 0.04 24.98 5.28
C THR A 32 0.10 26.11 6.30
N GLY A 33 0.11 27.37 5.84
CA GLY A 33 0.11 28.53 6.73
C GLY A 33 1.35 28.58 7.62
N TYR A 34 1.16 28.87 8.92
CA TYR A 34 2.27 28.98 9.87
C TYR A 34 3.03 27.66 10.09
N LEU A 35 2.37 26.52 9.87
CA LEU A 35 2.93 25.18 10.07
C LEU A 35 3.76 24.67 8.91
N SER A 36 3.80 25.37 7.77
CA SER A 36 4.52 24.91 6.56
C SER A 36 6.01 24.66 6.81
N ASN A 37 6.61 25.38 7.75
CA ASN A 37 8.03 25.23 8.10
C ASN A 37 8.36 23.84 8.67
N PHE A 38 7.40 23.19 9.32
CA PHE A 38 7.57 21.86 9.92
C PHE A 38 7.39 20.71 8.92
N GLU A 39 6.84 20.96 7.73
CA GLU A 39 6.62 19.91 6.72
C GLU A 39 7.94 19.23 6.33
N SER A 40 9.01 20.00 6.14
CA SER A 40 10.31 19.44 5.75
C SER A 40 10.91 18.51 6.82
N GLU A 41 10.77 18.89 8.09
CA GLU A 41 11.23 18.12 9.24
C GLU A 41 10.38 16.84 9.41
N PHE A 42 9.05 16.98 9.29
CA PHE A 42 8.13 15.85 9.28
C PHE A 42 8.47 14.84 8.17
N LEU A 43 8.72 15.29 6.95
CA LEU A 43 9.04 14.40 5.83
C LEU A 43 10.38 13.67 6.04
N ASN A 44 11.34 14.31 6.71
CA ASN A 44 12.61 13.67 7.07
C ASN A 44 12.43 12.59 8.14
N ASP A 45 11.74 12.94 9.23
CA ASP A 45 11.43 12.00 10.31
C ASP A 45 10.58 10.81 9.80
N TYR A 46 9.59 11.10 8.97
CA TYR A 46 8.75 10.09 8.31
C TYR A 46 9.59 9.12 7.48
N TYR A 47 10.55 9.62 6.70
CA TYR A 47 11.45 8.77 5.92
C TYR A 47 12.25 7.83 6.83
N ILE A 48 12.89 8.37 7.86
CA ILE A 48 13.73 7.60 8.80
C ILE A 48 12.91 6.50 9.48
N LYS A 49 11.72 6.86 9.98
CA LYS A 49 10.81 5.93 10.68
C LYS A 49 10.10 4.93 9.76
N SER A 50 10.11 5.16 8.45
CA SER A 50 9.40 4.30 7.49
C SER A 50 10.31 3.37 6.72
N LEU A 51 11.61 3.67 6.65
CA LEU A 51 12.58 2.88 5.88
C LEU A 51 12.67 1.42 6.37
N ASN A 52 12.86 1.20 7.66
CA ASN A 52 13.00 -0.15 8.21
C ASN A 52 11.69 -0.97 8.13
N PRO A 53 10.52 -0.44 8.51
CA PRO A 53 9.25 -1.11 8.27
C PRO A 53 9.04 -1.49 6.81
N PHE A 54 9.39 -0.61 5.87
CA PHE A 54 9.26 -0.90 4.44
C PHE A 54 10.21 -2.04 3.99
N ARG A 55 11.47 -2.04 4.44
CA ARG A 55 12.40 -3.14 4.16
C ARG A 55 11.90 -4.47 4.71
N PHE A 56 11.38 -4.47 5.94
CA PHE A 56 10.76 -5.65 6.53
C PHE A 56 9.57 -6.13 5.72
N ALA A 57 8.71 -5.21 5.27
CA ALA A 57 7.57 -5.51 4.41
C ALA A 57 8.01 -6.18 3.09
N LEU A 58 9.08 -5.70 2.46
CA LEU A 58 9.63 -6.29 1.23
C LEU A 58 10.16 -7.72 1.46
N ILE A 59 10.92 -7.93 2.54
CA ILE A 59 11.44 -9.26 2.90
C ILE A 59 10.28 -10.23 3.15
N LEU A 60 9.27 -9.78 3.89
CA LEU A 60 8.10 -10.58 4.20
C LEU A 60 7.26 -10.87 2.94
N ALA A 61 7.12 -9.90 2.02
CA ALA A 61 6.49 -10.11 0.72
C ALA A 61 7.25 -11.14 -0.12
N ILE A 62 8.57 -11.08 -0.17
CA ILE A 62 9.41 -12.08 -0.85
C ILE A 62 9.15 -13.48 -0.26
N PHE A 63 9.15 -13.59 1.06
CA PHE A 63 8.86 -14.85 1.75
C PHE A 63 7.48 -15.42 1.36
N PHE A 64 6.43 -14.59 1.42
CA PHE A 64 5.08 -15.02 1.03
C PHE A 64 4.98 -15.40 -0.45
N TYR A 65 5.61 -14.64 -1.35
CA TYR A 65 5.61 -14.95 -2.78
C TYR A 65 6.28 -16.30 -3.08
N CYS A 66 7.43 -16.57 -2.46
CA CYS A 66 8.11 -17.85 -2.59
C CYS A 66 7.29 -18.99 -1.95
N GLY A 67 6.70 -18.77 -0.78
CA GLY A 67 5.86 -19.76 -0.10
C GLY A 67 4.60 -20.11 -0.91
N PHE A 68 3.92 -19.11 -1.47
CA PHE A 68 2.74 -19.35 -2.31
C PHE A 68 3.06 -19.99 -3.66
N ALA A 69 4.29 -19.90 -4.16
CA ALA A 69 4.68 -20.68 -5.34
C ALA A 69 4.56 -22.19 -5.08
N LEU A 70 4.87 -22.65 -3.86
CA LEU A 70 4.67 -24.06 -3.48
C LEU A 70 3.17 -24.42 -3.45
N LEU A 71 2.33 -23.48 -3.03
CA LEU A 71 0.88 -23.63 -3.01
C LEU A 71 0.31 -23.71 -4.44
N ASP A 72 0.82 -22.91 -5.38
CA ASP A 72 0.37 -22.94 -6.78
C ASP A 72 0.50 -24.34 -7.41
N ALA A 73 1.53 -25.10 -7.02
CA ALA A 73 1.75 -26.46 -7.52
C ALA A 73 0.69 -27.46 -7.04
N SER A 74 0.02 -27.18 -5.92
CA SER A 74 -1.07 -28.03 -5.41
C SER A 74 -2.45 -27.50 -5.75
N THR A 75 -2.65 -26.18 -5.80
CA THR A 75 -3.96 -25.57 -6.05
C THR A 75 -4.32 -25.51 -7.53
N VAL A 76 -3.35 -25.16 -8.40
CA VAL A 76 -3.58 -25.03 -9.85
C VAL A 76 -2.38 -25.63 -10.62
N PRO A 77 -2.17 -26.95 -10.55
CA PRO A 77 -1.00 -27.62 -11.13
C PRO A 77 -0.86 -27.38 -12.64
N GLU A 78 -1.97 -27.17 -13.34
CA GLU A 78 -2.03 -26.89 -14.79
C GLU A 78 -1.36 -25.57 -15.20
N LEU A 79 -1.44 -24.55 -14.34
CA LEU A 79 -0.90 -23.20 -14.61
C LEU A 79 0.36 -22.89 -13.80
N LYS A 80 0.88 -23.85 -13.02
CA LYS A 80 1.99 -23.65 -12.08
C LYS A 80 3.20 -22.97 -12.74
N GLU A 81 3.56 -23.37 -13.96
CA GLU A 81 4.74 -22.85 -14.65
C GLU A 81 4.57 -21.38 -15.03
N ILE A 82 3.37 -21.01 -15.50
CA ILE A 82 3.03 -19.63 -15.84
C ILE A 82 2.99 -18.78 -14.57
N PHE A 83 2.42 -19.31 -13.49
CA PHE A 83 2.36 -18.62 -12.19
C PHE A 83 3.76 -18.41 -11.60
N TRP A 84 4.61 -19.44 -11.67
CA TRP A 84 6.01 -19.35 -11.27
C TRP A 84 6.78 -18.35 -12.13
N LEU A 85 6.49 -18.27 -13.43
CA LEU A 85 7.08 -17.25 -14.30
C LEU A 85 6.68 -15.84 -13.83
N ILE A 86 5.39 -15.58 -13.56
CA ILE A 86 4.93 -14.29 -13.04
C ILE A 86 5.64 -13.96 -11.72
N ARG A 87 5.70 -14.92 -10.79
CA ARG A 87 6.32 -14.70 -9.47
C ARG A 87 7.84 -14.51 -9.55
N PHE A 88 8.55 -15.42 -10.20
CA PHE A 88 10.01 -15.49 -10.14
C PHE A 88 10.72 -14.69 -11.23
N ALA A 89 10.10 -14.47 -12.40
CA ALA A 89 10.69 -13.67 -13.48
C ALA A 89 10.25 -12.20 -13.45
N VAL A 90 9.11 -11.87 -12.84
CA VAL A 90 8.62 -10.48 -12.78
C VAL A 90 8.60 -9.95 -11.34
N VAL A 91 7.82 -10.55 -10.45
CA VAL A 91 7.57 -9.96 -9.13
C VAL A 91 8.80 -10.01 -8.22
N LEU A 92 9.43 -11.17 -8.08
CA LEU A 92 10.59 -11.36 -7.21
C LEU A 92 11.78 -10.47 -7.61
N PRO A 93 12.16 -10.36 -8.91
CA PRO A 93 13.20 -9.43 -9.35
C PRO A 93 12.87 -7.98 -9.00
N VAL A 94 11.62 -7.56 -9.13
CA VAL A 94 11.19 -6.21 -8.75
C VAL A 94 11.33 -6.00 -7.24
N LEU A 95 10.86 -6.93 -6.41
CA LEU A 95 10.98 -6.85 -4.96
C LEU A 95 12.44 -6.78 -4.50
N LEU A 96 13.30 -7.64 -5.06
CA LEU A 96 14.74 -7.66 -4.77
C LEU A 96 15.42 -6.38 -5.23
N SER A 97 15.09 -5.90 -6.43
CA SER A 97 15.65 -4.65 -6.97
C SER A 97 15.26 -3.45 -6.12
N VAL A 98 14.01 -3.36 -5.66
CA VAL A 98 13.56 -2.28 -4.79
C VAL A 98 14.16 -2.42 -3.40
N LEU A 99 14.29 -3.63 -2.86
CA LEU A 99 14.98 -3.89 -1.59
C LEU A 99 16.43 -3.42 -1.66
N ALA A 100 17.17 -3.80 -2.70
CA ALA A 100 18.52 -3.30 -2.95
C ALA A 100 18.55 -1.78 -3.10
N PHE A 101 17.58 -1.22 -3.83
CA PHE A 101 17.46 0.23 -4.03
C PHE A 101 17.30 0.99 -2.69
N THR A 102 16.66 0.40 -1.68
CA THR A 102 16.49 1.04 -0.36
C THR A 102 17.80 1.39 0.36
N TYR A 103 18.93 0.81 -0.04
CA TYR A 103 20.24 1.10 0.56
C TYR A 103 20.97 2.28 -0.11
N PHE A 104 20.46 2.80 -1.22
CA PHE A 104 21.04 3.95 -1.92
C PHE A 104 20.47 5.27 -1.39
N LYS A 105 21.30 6.33 -1.36
CA LYS A 105 20.89 7.68 -0.93
C LYS A 105 19.74 8.24 -1.78
N SER A 106 19.70 7.90 -3.06
CA SER A 106 18.65 8.32 -4.00
C SER A 106 17.27 7.79 -3.61
N PHE A 107 17.18 6.70 -2.85
CA PHE A 107 15.91 6.13 -2.42
C PHE A 107 15.05 7.12 -1.64
N ARG A 108 15.66 8.03 -0.86
CA ARG A 108 14.92 9.06 -0.12
C ARG A 108 14.00 9.90 -1.02
N LYS A 109 14.46 10.23 -2.23
CA LYS A 109 13.67 11.00 -3.21
C LYS A 109 12.55 10.15 -3.83
N TYR A 110 12.81 8.87 -4.07
CA TYR A 110 11.92 7.98 -4.82
C TYR A 110 11.11 7.03 -3.94
N MET A 111 11.23 7.08 -2.62
CA MET A 111 10.63 6.13 -1.68
C MET A 111 9.15 5.91 -1.96
N GLN A 112 8.39 7.00 -2.09
CA GLN A 112 6.93 6.93 -2.27
C GLN A 112 6.55 6.32 -3.62
N LEU A 113 7.31 6.64 -4.67
CA LEU A 113 7.13 6.06 -6.00
C LEU A 113 7.50 4.56 -5.99
N SER A 114 8.58 4.19 -5.31
CA SER A 114 8.99 2.78 -5.17
C SER A 114 7.94 1.96 -4.41
N ILE A 115 7.37 2.50 -3.33
CA ILE A 115 6.30 1.83 -2.58
C ILE A 115 5.07 1.63 -3.47
N ALA A 116 4.58 2.69 -4.12
CA ALA A 116 3.43 2.63 -5.01
C ALA A 116 3.67 1.67 -6.18
N GLY A 117 4.86 1.71 -6.78
CA GLY A 117 5.26 0.82 -7.86
C GLY A 117 5.27 -0.64 -7.45
N VAL A 118 5.85 -0.97 -6.28
CA VAL A 118 5.82 -2.34 -5.74
C VAL A 118 4.38 -2.79 -5.49
N MET A 119 3.57 -1.96 -4.84
CA MET A 119 2.16 -2.27 -4.57
C MET A 119 1.41 -2.56 -5.88
N PHE A 120 1.59 -1.71 -6.90
CA PHE A 120 0.92 -1.86 -8.19
C PHE A 120 1.41 -3.09 -8.95
N ILE A 121 2.73 -3.30 -9.09
CA ILE A 121 3.28 -4.44 -9.85
C ILE A 121 2.89 -5.77 -9.21
N THR A 122 2.97 -5.86 -7.88
CA THR A 122 2.57 -7.08 -7.16
C THR A 122 1.06 -7.31 -7.28
N GLY A 123 0.23 -6.28 -7.11
CA GLY A 123 -1.22 -6.37 -7.30
C GLY A 123 -1.61 -6.77 -8.72
N PHE A 124 -0.98 -6.14 -9.72
CA PHE A 124 -1.21 -6.45 -11.13
C PHE A 124 -0.80 -7.88 -11.49
N GLY A 125 0.33 -8.36 -10.95
CA GLY A 125 0.74 -9.77 -11.08
C GLY A 125 -0.34 -10.74 -10.60
N ILE A 126 -0.95 -10.47 -9.43
CA ILE A 126 -2.06 -11.26 -8.92
C ILE A 126 -3.31 -11.15 -9.80
N ILE A 127 -3.64 -9.97 -10.33
CA ILE A 127 -4.77 -9.80 -11.26
C ILE A 127 -4.59 -10.67 -12.51
N VAL A 128 -3.39 -10.70 -13.09
CA VAL A 128 -3.10 -11.59 -14.23
C VAL A 128 -3.28 -13.05 -13.84
N MET A 129 -2.86 -13.46 -12.65
CA MET A 129 -3.09 -14.82 -12.14
C MET A 129 -4.58 -15.13 -11.93
N ILE A 130 -5.39 -14.16 -11.49
CA ILE A 130 -6.84 -14.30 -11.35
C ILE A 130 -7.49 -14.56 -12.73
N ILE A 131 -7.11 -13.79 -13.75
CA ILE A 131 -7.62 -13.97 -15.12
C ILE A 131 -7.30 -15.37 -15.64
N LEU A 132 -6.05 -15.81 -15.45
CA LEU A 132 -5.60 -17.11 -15.93
C LEU A 132 -6.26 -18.25 -15.14
N GLY A 133 -6.37 -18.12 -13.81
CA GLY A 133 -7.04 -19.09 -12.94
C GLY A 133 -8.53 -19.24 -13.26
N ALA A 134 -9.21 -18.16 -13.64
CA ALA A 134 -10.61 -18.21 -14.07
C ALA A 134 -10.82 -19.12 -15.30
N ARG A 135 -9.84 -19.23 -16.20
CA ARG A 135 -9.92 -20.13 -17.37
C ARG A 135 -10.01 -21.61 -17.00
N VAL A 136 -9.54 -21.96 -15.82
CA VAL A 136 -9.60 -23.32 -15.25
C VAL A 136 -10.58 -23.40 -14.07
N SER A 137 -11.53 -22.46 -13.99
CA SER A 137 -12.55 -22.35 -12.93
C SER A 137 -12.00 -22.22 -11.50
N HIS A 138 -10.78 -21.70 -11.33
CA HIS A 138 -10.18 -21.43 -10.02
C HIS A 138 -10.19 -19.93 -9.69
N TYR A 139 -11.02 -19.55 -8.71
CA TYR A 139 -11.26 -18.14 -8.38
C TYR A 139 -10.57 -17.67 -7.09
N SER A 140 -9.87 -18.53 -6.36
CA SER A 140 -9.36 -18.21 -5.00
C SER A 140 -8.24 -17.16 -4.94
N TYR A 141 -7.69 -16.71 -6.07
CA TYR A 141 -6.55 -15.79 -6.10
C TYR A 141 -6.88 -14.36 -5.68
N TYR A 142 -8.17 -14.00 -5.52
CA TYR A 142 -8.57 -12.72 -4.90
C TYR A 142 -8.01 -12.56 -3.48
N ALA A 143 -7.80 -13.66 -2.75
CA ALA A 143 -7.17 -13.64 -1.43
C ALA A 143 -5.74 -13.09 -1.48
N GLY A 144 -5.01 -13.34 -2.58
CA GLY A 144 -3.70 -12.75 -2.81
C GLY A 144 -3.77 -11.23 -2.95
N LEU A 145 -4.81 -10.72 -3.61
CA LEU A 145 -5.04 -9.29 -3.81
C LEU A 145 -5.38 -8.58 -2.48
N ILE A 146 -6.18 -9.24 -1.62
CA ILE A 146 -6.43 -8.78 -0.25
C ILE A 146 -5.11 -8.65 0.52
N LEU A 147 -4.23 -9.64 0.41
CA LEU A 147 -2.92 -9.60 1.06
C LEU A 147 -2.07 -8.43 0.56
N ILE A 148 -2.07 -8.13 -0.75
CA ILE A 148 -1.38 -6.95 -1.30
C ILE A 148 -1.89 -5.65 -0.67
N PHE A 149 -3.21 -5.50 -0.51
CA PHE A 149 -3.76 -4.32 0.16
C PHE A 149 -3.36 -4.22 1.62
N ILE A 150 -3.44 -5.33 2.37
CA ILE A 150 -3.00 -5.36 3.78
C ILE A 150 -1.53 -4.94 3.88
N PHE A 151 -0.66 -5.51 3.05
CA PHE A 151 0.77 -5.18 3.05
C PHE A 151 1.03 -3.73 2.68
N GLY A 152 0.44 -3.28 1.58
CA GLY A 152 0.70 -1.96 1.05
C GLY A 152 0.16 -0.83 1.93
N TYR A 153 -1.00 -1.01 2.57
CA TYR A 153 -1.58 0.02 3.45
C TYR A 153 -1.09 -0.05 4.90
N THR A 154 -0.71 -1.23 5.40
CA THR A 154 -0.31 -1.38 6.81
C THR A 154 1.20 -1.26 7.00
N PHE A 155 1.99 -1.97 6.19
CA PHE A 155 3.42 -2.12 6.42
C PHE A 155 4.26 -1.18 5.56
N ALA A 156 3.82 -0.87 4.34
CA ALA A 156 4.66 -0.15 3.40
C ALA A 156 4.80 1.35 3.68
N LYS A 157 3.95 1.92 4.56
CA LYS A 157 3.96 3.35 4.94
C LYS A 157 4.04 4.29 3.73
N ALA A 158 3.19 4.05 2.75
CA ALA A 158 2.96 4.98 1.66
C ALA A 158 2.19 6.22 2.18
N ARG A 159 2.51 7.40 1.66
CA ARG A 159 1.68 8.59 1.84
C ARG A 159 0.34 8.40 1.14
N PHE A 160 -0.66 9.09 1.65
CA PHE A 160 -2.06 8.98 1.22
C PHE A 160 -2.22 8.97 -0.32
N ILE A 161 -1.74 10.00 -1.02
CA ILE A 161 -1.90 10.09 -2.49
C ILE A 161 -1.32 8.87 -3.21
N TYR A 162 -0.10 8.46 -2.87
CA TYR A 162 0.58 7.35 -3.52
C TYR A 162 -0.12 6.01 -3.24
N ALA A 163 -0.55 5.81 -1.98
CA ALA A 163 -1.29 4.63 -1.56
C ALA A 163 -2.65 4.55 -2.28
N SER A 164 -3.40 5.65 -2.29
CA SER A 164 -4.71 5.74 -2.93
C SER A 164 -4.63 5.57 -4.44
N LEU A 165 -3.64 6.18 -5.11
CA LEU A 165 -3.46 6.03 -6.56
C LEU A 165 -3.14 4.57 -6.92
N ALA A 166 -2.14 3.96 -6.25
CA ALA A 166 -1.80 2.56 -6.50
C ALA A 166 -3.00 1.64 -6.22
N GLY A 167 -3.73 1.89 -5.13
CA GLY A 167 -4.91 1.11 -4.78
C GLY A 167 -6.04 1.22 -5.79
N TRP A 168 -6.40 2.44 -6.19
CA TRP A 168 -7.43 2.66 -7.21
C TRP A 168 -7.05 2.09 -8.56
N LEU A 169 -5.76 2.15 -8.94
CA LEU A 169 -5.29 1.50 -10.17
C LEU A 169 -5.46 -0.03 -10.10
N ILE A 170 -5.19 -0.65 -8.95
CA ILE A 170 -5.42 -2.09 -8.74
C ILE A 170 -6.92 -2.40 -8.81
N VAL A 171 -7.78 -1.61 -8.14
CA VAL A 171 -9.25 -1.79 -8.16
C VAL A 171 -9.77 -1.70 -9.59
N ILE A 172 -9.42 -0.62 -10.31
CA ILE A 172 -9.86 -0.44 -11.71
C ILE A 172 -9.38 -1.60 -12.59
N ALA A 173 -8.11 -2.02 -12.44
CA ALA A 173 -7.58 -3.14 -13.20
C ALA A 173 -8.29 -4.46 -12.86
N TYR A 174 -8.64 -4.68 -11.59
CA TYR A 174 -9.39 -5.86 -11.15
C TYR A 174 -10.81 -5.86 -11.71
N GLU A 175 -11.56 -4.76 -11.58
CA GLU A 175 -12.93 -4.62 -12.10
C GLU A 175 -13.00 -4.83 -13.62
N ILE A 176 -12.07 -4.22 -14.36
CA ILE A 176 -11.96 -4.42 -15.80
C ILE A 176 -11.73 -5.90 -16.11
N SER A 177 -10.84 -6.54 -15.36
CA SER A 177 -10.49 -7.95 -15.58
C SER A 177 -11.66 -8.88 -15.24
N ALA A 178 -12.34 -8.65 -14.13
CA ALA A 178 -13.43 -9.48 -13.64
C ALA A 178 -14.66 -9.42 -14.56
N ILE A 179 -15.04 -8.21 -15.00
CA ILE A 179 -16.25 -8.00 -15.80
C ILE A 179 -16.03 -8.36 -17.28
N TRP A 180 -14.91 -7.93 -17.87
CA TRP A 180 -14.72 -7.96 -19.32
C TRP A 180 -13.89 -9.15 -19.82
N ILE A 181 -13.09 -9.78 -18.96
CA ILE A 181 -12.12 -10.80 -19.38
C ILE A 181 -12.49 -12.18 -18.82
N SER A 182 -12.71 -12.26 -17.51
CA SER A 182 -12.91 -13.54 -16.82
C SER A 182 -14.36 -14.00 -16.77
N HIS A 183 -15.33 -13.13 -17.10
CA HIS A 183 -16.77 -13.36 -16.92
C HIS A 183 -17.09 -14.00 -15.56
N THR A 184 -16.45 -13.49 -14.50
CA THR A 184 -16.56 -14.06 -13.16
C THR A 184 -18.03 -14.07 -12.70
N PRO A 185 -18.55 -15.19 -12.17
CA PRO A 185 -19.91 -15.26 -11.63
C PRO A 185 -20.17 -14.15 -10.61
N ILE A 186 -21.34 -13.51 -10.68
CA ILE A 186 -21.72 -12.38 -9.81
C ILE A 186 -21.61 -12.71 -8.31
N THR A 187 -21.69 -14.00 -7.95
CA THR A 187 -21.61 -14.46 -6.55
C THR A 187 -20.24 -14.31 -5.90
N ILE A 188 -19.17 -14.10 -6.69
CA ILE A 188 -17.79 -13.95 -6.24
C ILE A 188 -17.13 -12.67 -6.77
N LEU A 189 -17.92 -11.76 -7.36
CA LEU A 189 -17.45 -10.46 -7.83
C LEU A 189 -17.15 -9.53 -6.64
#